data_AF-A0A2W5E6H2-F1
#
_entry.id   AF-A0A2W5E6H2-F1
#
_cell.length_a   1.000
_cell.length_b   1.000
_cell.length_c   1.000
_cell.angle_alpha   90.00
_cell.angle_beta   90.00
_cell.angle_gamma   90.00
#
_symmetry.space_group_name_H-M   'P 1'
#
loop_
_entity.id
_entity.type
_entity.pdbx_description
1 polymer ?
#
loop_
_entity_poly.entity_id
_entity_poly.type
_entity_poly.pdbx_seq_one_letter_code
_entity_poly.pdbx_strand_id
1 'polypeptide(L)' 'MAELNETQKIGKDYFDYLRTRETECLTQLKNIRNIIETSQKLCEHSFEHTGNNHNDDIEKCIICGKEQTY' A
#
# COMPACT_ATOMS: atom_id res chain seq x y z
N MET A 1 -9.83 -33.21 -32.91
CA MET A 1 -9.33 -31.92 -33.47
C MET A 1 -10.09 -30.72 -32.91
N ALA A 2 -11.43 -30.73 -32.81
CA ALA A 2 -12.21 -29.60 -32.28
C ALA A 2 -12.03 -29.35 -30.76
N GLU A 3 -12.01 -30.39 -29.94
CA GLU A 3 -11.93 -30.29 -28.46
C GLU A 3 -10.59 -29.72 -27.94
N LEU A 4 -9.50 -29.92 -28.69
CA LEU A 4 -8.19 -29.34 -28.39
C LEU A 4 -8.19 -27.81 -28.55
N ASN A 5 -8.92 -27.28 -29.54
CA ASN A 5 -9.01 -25.84 -29.77
C ASN A 5 -9.84 -25.12 -28.71
N GLU A 6 -10.92 -25.74 -28.20
CA GLU A 6 -11.72 -25.17 -27.10
C GLU A 6 -10.94 -25.12 -25.79
N THR A 7 -10.21 -26.19 -25.46
CA THR A 7 -9.39 -26.25 -24.23
C THR A 7 -8.27 -25.20 -24.25
N GLN A 8 -7.62 -25.01 -25.40
CA GLN A 8 -6.61 -23.96 -25.58
C GLN A 8 -7.19 -22.56 -25.50
N LYS A 9 -8.42 -22.35 -26.00
CA LYS A 9 -9.13 -21.07 -25.91
C LYS A 9 -9.47 -20.72 -24.46
N ILE A 10 -9.99 -21.66 -23.69
CA ILE A 10 -10.29 -21.48 -22.25
C ILE A 10 -9.02 -21.11 -21.47
N GLY A 11 -7.90 -21.78 -21.76
CA GLY A 11 -6.61 -21.47 -21.14
C GLY A 11 -6.12 -20.06 -21.45
N LYS A 12 -6.30 -19.60 -22.70
CA LYS A 12 -5.95 -18.24 -23.11
C LYS A 12 -6.82 -17.18 -22.45
N ASP A 13 -8.15 -17.37 -22.47
CA ASP A 13 -9.09 -16.42 -21.88
C ASP A 13 -8.86 -16.27 -20.37
N TYR A 14 -8.57 -17.37 -19.67
CA TYR A 14 -8.23 -17.34 -18.25
C TYR A 14 -6.89 -16.64 -17.98
N PHE A 15 -5.88 -16.87 -18.81
CA PHE A 15 -4.60 -16.19 -18.69
C PHE A 15 -4.70 -14.69 -18.95
N ASP A 16 -5.46 -14.27 -19.95
CA ASP A 16 -5.71 -12.86 -20.25
C ASP A 16 -6.47 -12.18 -19.09
N TYR A 17 -7.44 -12.87 -18.47
CA TYR A 17 -8.10 -12.40 -17.24
C TYR A 17 -7.11 -12.19 -16.07
N LEU A 18 -6.21 -13.15 -15.83
CA LEU A 18 -5.20 -13.02 -14.77
C LEU A 18 -4.25 -11.84 -15.03
N ARG A 19 -3.84 -11.63 -16.28
CA ARG A 19 -2.98 -10.50 -16.68
C ARG A 19 -3.68 -9.15 -16.48
N THR A 20 -4.98 -9.06 -16.78
CA THR A 20 -5.77 -7.86 -16.49
C THR A 20 -5.81 -7.59 -14.99
N ARG A 21 -6.09 -8.61 -14.17
CA ARG A 21 -6.11 -8.46 -12.70
C ARG A 21 -4.75 -8.07 -12.12
N GLU A 22 -3.66 -8.63 -12.64
CA GLU A 22 -2.30 -8.24 -12.24
C GLU A 22 -2.07 -6.74 -12.50
N THR A 23 -2.48 -6.26 -13.67
CA THR A 23 -2.34 -4.85 -14.06
C THR A 23 -3.18 -3.92 -13.17
N GLU A 24 -4.40 -4.33 -12.83
CA GLU A 24 -5.26 -3.61 -11.89
C GLU A 24 -4.64 -3.54 -10.49
N CYS A 25 -4.15 -4.66 -9.96
CA CYS A 25 -3.47 -4.72 -8.66
C CYS A 25 -2.24 -3.80 -8.63
N LEU A 26 -1.40 -3.82 -9.67
CA LEU A 26 -0.24 -2.94 -9.77
C LEU A 26 -0.63 -1.46 -9.79
N THR A 27 -1.76 -1.14 -10.42
CA THR A 27 -2.30 0.24 -10.46
C THR A 27 -2.78 0.67 -9.08
N GLN A 28 -3.52 -0.20 -8.38
CA GLN A 28 -3.96 0.06 -7.01
C GLN A 28 -2.79 0.26 -6.05
N LEU A 29 -1.75 -0.57 -6.15
CA LEU A 29 -0.54 -0.44 -5.33
C LEU A 29 0.19 0.89 -5.56
N LYS A 30 0.29 1.34 -6.82
CA LYS A 30 0.85 2.65 -7.15
C LYS A 30 0.03 3.79 -6.56
N ASN A 31 -1.30 3.69 -6.61
CA ASN A 31 -2.19 4.69 -6.01
C ASN A 31 -2.04 4.76 -4.49
N ILE A 32 -2.01 3.61 -3.80
CA ILE A 32 -1.78 3.52 -2.36
C ILE A 32 -0.44 4.17 -1.99
N ARG A 33 0.62 3.83 -2.73
CA ARG A 33 1.94 4.43 -2.53
C ARG A 33 1.91 5.95 -2.67
N ASN A 34 1.25 6.48 -3.69
CA ASN A 34 1.13 7.92 -3.90
C ASN A 34 0.36 8.61 -2.75
N ILE A 35 -0.68 7.97 -2.23
CA ILE A 35 -1.44 8.47 -1.07
C ILE A 35 -0.53 8.53 0.16
N ILE A 36 0.27 7.49 0.42
CA ILE A 36 1.22 7.46 1.54
C ILE A 36 2.26 8.58 1.38
N GLU A 37 2.90 8.69 0.22
CA GLU A 37 3.91 9.72 -0.05
C GLU A 37 3.34 11.15 0.07
N THR A 38 2.10 11.36 -0.39
CA THR A 38 1.40 12.64 -0.25
C THR A 38 1.08 12.93 1.21
N SER A 39 0.59 11.92 1.96
CA SER A 39 0.29 12.05 3.38
C SER A 39 1.54 12.36 4.21
N GLN A 40 2.68 11.77 3.85
CA GLN A 40 3.97 12.07 4.46
C GLN A 40 4.42 13.50 4.17
N LYS A 41 4.25 13.99 2.92
CA LYS A 41 4.59 15.37 2.55
C LYS A 41 3.71 16.42 3.23
N LEU A 42 2.47 16.06 3.54
CA LEU A 42 1.52 16.92 4.26
C LEU A 42 1.72 16.89 5.77
N CYS A 43 2.61 16.06 6.30
CA CYS A 43 2.81 15.88 7.74
C CYS A 43 3.88 16.83 8.29
N GLU A 44 3.49 17.79 9.15
CA GLU A 44 4.39 18.60 10.00
C GLU A 44 4.44 18.09 11.46
N HIS A 45 4.11 16.80 11.61
CA HIS A 45 4.11 15.90 12.76
C HIS A 45 2.81 15.83 13.59
N SER A 46 2.19 14.64 13.55
CA SER A 46 1.06 14.22 14.37
C SER A 46 1.56 13.21 15.40
N PHE A 47 1.96 13.71 16.56
CA PHE A 47 2.51 12.91 17.65
C PHE A 47 1.37 12.33 18.50
N GLU A 48 1.49 11.07 18.89
CA GLU A 48 0.66 10.48 19.95
C GLU A 48 1.50 10.36 21.22
N HIS A 49 1.06 11.03 22.29
CA HIS A 49 1.61 10.85 23.62
C HIS A 49 1.21 9.47 24.14
N THR A 50 2.12 8.51 24.04
CA THR A 50 2.03 7.25 24.79
C THR A 50 2.57 7.49 26.20
N GLY A 51 1.93 8.37 26.97
CA GLY A 51 2.42 8.77 28.29
C GLY A 51 2.07 7.76 29.39
N ASN A 52 3.10 7.27 30.10
CA ASN A 52 3.07 7.24 31.56
C ASN A 52 3.98 8.41 31.99
N ASN A 53 3.42 9.62 32.13
CA ASN A 53 4.06 10.88 32.54
C ASN A 53 5.47 10.78 33.17
N HIS A 54 6.50 10.63 32.33
CA HIS A 54 7.89 10.74 32.74
C HIS A 54 8.57 11.80 31.87
N ASN A 55 9.48 12.58 32.45
CA ASN A 55 10.19 13.67 31.76
C ASN A 55 11.10 13.22 30.60
N ASP A 56 11.18 11.91 30.31
CA ASP A 56 12.01 11.32 29.27
C ASP A 56 11.17 10.71 28.12
N ASP A 57 9.87 11.01 28.06
CA ASP A 57 8.97 10.43 27.05
C ASP A 57 9.31 10.95 25.63
N ILE A 58 9.76 10.03 24.77
CA ILE A 58 9.98 10.29 23.33
C ILE A 58 8.66 10.09 22.60
N GLU A 59 8.14 11.16 22.00
CA GLU A 59 6.98 11.06 21.12
C GLU A 59 7.40 10.74 19.69
N LYS A 60 6.68 9.83 19.03
CA LYS A 60 6.95 9.45 17.64
C LYS A 60 5.77 9.81 16.75
N CYS A 61 6.05 10.52 15.66
CA CYS A 61 5.02 10.83 14.67
C CYS A 61 4.51 9.54 14.02
N ILE A 62 3.21 9.26 14.13
CA ILE A 62 2.61 8.01 13.63
C ILE A 62 2.66 7.88 12.09
N ILE A 63 2.95 9.00 11.40
CA ILE A 63 2.94 9.10 9.94
C ILE A 63 4.36 9.02 9.34
N CYS A 64 5.33 9.73 9.92
CA CYS A 64 6.70 9.81 9.39
C CYS A 64 7.79 9.25 10.32
N GLY A 65 7.43 8.86 11.55
CA GLY A 65 8.36 8.26 12.49
C GLY A 65 9.38 9.23 13.09
N LYS A 66 9.29 10.54 12.82
CA LYS A 66 10.15 11.53 13.46
C LYS A 66 9.89 11.54 14.96
N GLU A 67 10.95 11.64 15.74
CA GLU A 67 10.90 11.66 17.20
C GLU A 67 11.04 13.11 17.71
N GLN A 68 10.27 13.47 18.74
CA GLN A 68 10.51 14.68 19.52
C GLN A 68 10.65 14.34 21.00
N THR A 69 11.58 15.03 21.65
CA THR A 69 11.85 14.97 23.09
C THR A 69 11.45 16.29 23.71
N TYR A 70 10.78 16.25 24.86
CA TYR A 70 10.42 17.44 25.65
C TYR A 70 11.56 17.93 26.55
#